data_AF-A0A2H9PQ18-F1
#
_entry.id   AF-A0A2H9PQ18-F1
#
_cell.length_a   1.000
_cell.length_b   1.000
_cell.length_c   1.000
_cell.angle_alpha   90.00
_cell.angle_beta   90.00
_cell.angle_gamma   90.00
#
_symmetry.space_group_name_H-M   'P 1'
#
loop_
_entity.id
_entity.type
_entity.pdbx_description
1 polymer ?
#
loop_
_entity_poly.entity_id
_entity_poly.type
_entity_poly.pdbx_seq_one_letter_code
_entity_poly.pdbx_strand_id
1 'polypeptide(L)'
;MAELHKLIGEFFYNRHWDFNEQLNEELITPEGKQIQIVYAPWKNAGNYYKIKAKVKLIAANVKDVEVEHDNQVLRLNQGLIRMTFDGYVFFDRKGLFITSPFYWFIAVLFNKYFFKKHYEKFERWIEHDMDELIYKIKNFLNTYKYYYQT
;
A
#
# COMPACT_ATOMS: atom_id res chain seq x y z
N MET A 1 -14.22 3.09 7.62
CA MET A 1 -13.09 3.58 6.78
C MET A 1 -11.86 3.98 7.61
N ALA A 2 -12.02 4.73 8.70
CA ALA A 2 -10.91 5.11 9.58
C ALA A 2 -10.11 3.90 10.13
N GLU A 3 -10.78 2.80 10.48
CA GLU A 3 -10.11 1.57 10.95
C GLU A 3 -9.24 0.90 9.88
N LEU A 4 -9.72 0.87 8.62
CA LEU A 4 -8.95 0.34 7.50
C LEU A 4 -7.72 1.22 7.21
N HIS A 5 -7.87 2.55 7.26
CA HIS A 5 -6.76 3.48 7.14
C HIS A 5 -5.71 3.23 8.24
N LYS A 6 -6.14 3.11 9.50
CA LYS A 6 -5.28 2.80 10.63
C LYS A 6 -4.53 1.47 10.46
N LEU A 7 -5.22 0.41 10.03
CA LEU A 7 -4.60 -0.90 9.76
C LEU A 7 -3.48 -0.79 8.72
N ILE A 8 -3.71 -0.04 7.63
CA ILE A 8 -2.71 0.17 6.58
C ILE A 8 -1.53 0.98 7.12
N GLY A 9 -1.80 2.06 7.87
CA GLY A 9 -0.76 2.89 8.48
C GLY A 9 0.11 2.11 9.47
N GLU A 10 -0.50 1.35 10.38
CA GLU A 10 0.19 0.49 11.34
C GLU A 10 1.03 -0.58 10.66
N PHE A 11 0.53 -1.20 9.58
CA PHE A 11 1.29 -2.17 8.80
C PHE A 11 2.62 -1.58 8.30
N PHE A 12 2.56 -0.41 7.65
CA PHE A 12 3.74 0.25 7.11
C PHE A 12 4.70 0.74 8.19
N TYR A 13 4.16 1.29 9.29
CA TYR A 13 4.94 1.72 10.43
C TYR A 13 5.72 0.55 11.06
N ASN A 14 5.04 -0.58 11.33
CA ASN A 14 5.64 -1.77 11.93
C ASN A 14 6.72 -2.41 11.03
N ARG A 15 6.61 -2.21 9.72
CA ARG A 15 7.60 -2.68 8.73
C ARG A 15 8.73 -1.68 8.47
N HIS A 16 8.77 -0.58 9.22
CA HIS A 16 9.75 0.50 9.09
C HIS A 16 9.75 1.14 7.69
N TRP A 17 8.56 1.36 7.14
CA TRP A 17 8.38 2.19 5.96
C TRP A 17 8.06 3.61 6.38
N ASP A 18 8.58 4.58 5.64
CA ASP A 18 8.17 5.96 5.75
C ASP A 18 6.79 6.10 5.10
N PHE A 19 5.75 6.17 5.94
CA PHE A 19 4.37 6.29 5.49
C PHE A 19 4.11 7.68 4.91
N ASN A 20 3.48 7.71 3.74
CA ASN A 20 3.16 8.96 3.04
C ASN A 20 1.82 8.83 2.35
N GLU A 21 0.86 9.67 2.72
CA GLU A 21 -0.44 9.79 2.09
C GLU A 21 -0.37 10.90 1.04
N GLN A 22 -0.57 10.55 -0.24
CA GLN A 22 -0.49 11.50 -1.35
C GLN A 22 -1.84 12.14 -1.69
N LEU A 23 -2.91 11.38 -1.49
CA LEU A 23 -4.26 11.81 -1.85
C LEU A 23 -5.25 11.22 -0.86
N ASN A 24 -6.20 12.05 -0.45
CA ASN A 24 -7.33 11.65 0.36
C ASN A 24 -8.50 12.57 0.01
N GLU A 25 -9.34 12.08 -0.89
CA GLU A 25 -10.47 12.83 -1.42
C GLU A 25 -11.75 12.06 -1.15
N GLU A 26 -12.76 12.79 -0.68
CA GLU A 26 -14.11 12.27 -0.49
C GLU A 26 -15.08 13.13 -1.30
N LEU A 27 -15.85 12.48 -2.16
CA LEU A 27 -16.90 13.09 -2.96
C LEU A 27 -18.25 12.53 -2.50
N ILE A 28 -19.10 13.41 -2.02
CA ILE A 28 -20.47 13.07 -1.62
C ILE A 28 -21.36 13.21 -2.86
N THR A 29 -21.97 12.11 -3.27
CA THR A 29 -22.95 12.09 -4.38
C THR A 29 -24.32 11.66 -3.86
N PRO A 30 -25.42 11.98 -4.57
CA PRO A 30 -26.76 11.52 -4.18
C PRO A 30 -26.88 9.99 -4.05
N GLU A 31 -26.05 9.25 -4.79
CA GLU A 31 -26.05 7.78 -4.83
C GLU A 31 -25.22 7.16 -3.69
N GLY A 32 -24.34 7.94 -3.06
CA GLY A 32 -23.47 7.51 -1.97
C GLY A 32 -22.15 8.29 -1.92
N LYS A 33 -21.30 7.96 -0.95
CA LYS A 33 -19.96 8.54 -0.81
C LYS A 33 -18.98 7.81 -1.72
N GLN A 34 -18.13 8.56 -2.42
CA GLN A 34 -16.98 8.05 -3.15
C GLN A 34 -15.71 8.51 -2.44
N ILE A 35 -14.84 7.57 -2.08
CA ILE A 35 -13.61 7.85 -1.34
C ILE A 35 -12.43 7.36 -2.15
N GLN A 36 -11.45 8.22 -2.38
CA GLN A 36 -10.21 7.88 -3.05
C GLN A 36 -9.02 8.21 -2.15
N ILE A 37 -8.23 7.21 -1.83
CA ILE A 37 -7.01 7.37 -1.02
C ILE A 37 -5.82 6.77 -1.77
N VAL A 38 -4.70 7.48 -1.78
CA VAL A 38 -3.45 7.02 -2.36
C VAL A 38 -2.34 7.11 -1.33
N TYR A 39 -1.81 5.97 -0.93
CA TYR A 39 -0.60 5.88 -0.11
C TYR A 39 0.61 5.61 -1.01
N ALA A 40 1.71 6.31 -0.77
CA ALA A 40 2.98 6.09 -1.44
C ALA A 40 4.14 5.94 -0.44
N PRO A 41 4.09 4.92 0.44
CA PRO A 41 5.16 4.70 1.40
C PRO A 41 6.45 4.29 0.71
N TRP A 42 7.58 4.62 1.33
CA TRP A 42 8.88 4.29 0.79
C TRP A 42 9.84 3.84 1.89
N LYS A 43 10.90 3.14 1.47
CA LYS A 43 11.93 2.65 2.37
C LYS A 43 13.28 2.67 1.69
N ASN A 44 14.32 3.07 2.41
CA ASN A 44 15.68 2.99 1.92
C ASN A 44 16.22 1.58 2.17
N ALA A 45 16.64 0.90 1.09
CA ALA A 45 17.19 -0.44 1.16
C ALA A 45 18.70 -0.39 0.91
N GLY A 46 19.44 -0.01 1.95
CA GLY A 46 20.87 0.25 1.88
C GLY A 46 21.22 1.60 1.23
N ASN A 47 22.45 1.70 0.71
CA ASN A 47 23.01 2.98 0.24
C ASN A 47 22.56 3.38 -1.17
N TYR A 48 22.17 2.41 -2.00
CA TYR A 48 21.96 2.62 -3.43
C TYR A 48 20.53 2.36 -3.92
N TYR A 49 19.70 1.71 -3.09
CA TYR A 49 18.35 1.33 -3.46
C TYR A 49 17.30 2.05 -2.63
N LYS A 50 16.22 2.42 -3.30
CA LYS A 50 15.00 2.93 -2.67
C LYS A 50 13.84 2.09 -3.14
N ILE A 51 13.10 1.54 -2.20
CA ILE A 51 11.89 0.78 -2.46
C ILE A 51 10.71 1.72 -2.24
N LYS A 52 9.73 1.71 -3.14
CA LYS A 52 8.47 2.43 -2.98
C LYS A 52 7.31 1.46 -3.22
N ALA A 53 6.28 1.59 -2.41
CA ALA A 53 5.00 0.94 -2.66
C ALA A 53 3.97 2.03 -2.96
N LYS A 54 2.98 1.69 -3.77
CA LYS A 54 1.83 2.55 -4.05
C LYS A 54 0.57 1.74 -3.81
N VAL A 55 -0.25 2.21 -2.88
CA VAL A 55 -1.52 1.58 -2.54
C VAL A 55 -2.62 2.58 -2.90
N LYS A 56 -3.41 2.25 -3.93
CA LYS A 56 -4.56 3.05 -4.33
C LYS A 56 -5.83 2.37 -3.85
N LEU A 57 -6.60 3.05 -3.02
CA LEU A 57 -7.91 2.64 -2.55
C LEU A 57 -8.97 3.51 -3.20
N ILE A 58 -9.99 2.87 -3.78
CA ILE A 58 -11.19 3.52 -4.30
C ILE A 58 -12.37 2.80 -3.69
N ALA A 59 -13.17 3.52 -2.89
CA ALA A 59 -14.45 3.04 -2.41
C ALA A 59 -15.58 3.79 -3.11
N ALA A 60 -16.49 3.07 -3.74
CA ALA A 60 -17.61 3.62 -4.49
C ALA A 60 -18.94 3.24 -3.85
N ASN A 61 -19.91 4.16 -3.93
CA ASN A 61 -21.27 4.00 -3.44
C ASN A 61 -21.33 3.59 -1.96
N VAL A 62 -20.46 4.17 -1.14
CA VAL A 62 -20.42 3.91 0.30
C VAL A 62 -21.64 4.55 0.96
N LYS A 63 -22.44 3.73 1.63
CA LYS A 63 -23.63 4.11 2.39
C LYS A 63 -23.49 3.68 3.84
N ASP A 64 -23.97 4.52 4.74
CA ASP A 64 -24.05 4.20 6.15
C ASP A 64 -25.36 3.41 6.37
N VAL A 65 -25.26 2.19 6.90
CA VAL A 65 -26.38 1.29 7.17
C VAL A 65 -26.39 0.94 8.66
N GLU A 66 -27.57 0.97 9.26
CA GLU A 66 -27.77 0.55 10.65
C GLU A 66 -28.28 -0.89 10.64
N VAL A 67 -27.57 -1.79 11.31
CA VAL A 67 -27.93 -3.20 11.42
C VAL A 67 -28.16 -3.51 12.89
N GLU A 68 -29.31 -4.07 13.21
CA GLU A 68 -29.63 -4.57 14.54
C GLU A 68 -29.09 -6.00 14.68
N HIS A 69 -28.19 -6.22 15.63
CA HIS A 69 -27.66 -7.54 15.96
C HIS A 69 -27.56 -7.65 17.49
N ASP A 70 -28.12 -8.71 18.07
CA ASP A 70 -28.14 -8.95 19.53
C ASP A 70 -28.62 -7.75 20.38
N ASN A 71 -29.74 -7.10 19.98
CA ASN A 71 -30.30 -5.90 20.61
C ASN A 71 -29.36 -4.68 20.63
N GLN A 72 -28.31 -4.66 19.81
CA GLN A 72 -27.44 -3.50 19.62
C GLN A 72 -27.53 -2.99 18.18
N VAL A 73 -27.70 -1.67 18.04
CA VAL A 73 -27.69 -1.00 16.74
C VAL A 73 -26.24 -0.72 16.35
N LEU A 74 -25.75 -1.40 15.30
CA LEU A 74 -24.42 -1.20 14.74
C LEU A 74 -24.50 -0.34 13.49
N ARG A 75 -23.70 0.74 13.45
CA ARG A 75 -23.54 1.58 12.25
C ARG A 75 -22.39 1.07 11.40
N LEU A 76 -22.68 0.75 10.15
CA LEU A 76 -21.73 0.13 9.22
C LEU A 76 -21.68 0.86 7.90
N ASN A 77 -20.59 0.64 7.17
CA ASN A 77 -20.39 1.17 5.83
C ASN A 77 -20.56 0.04 4.80
N GLN A 78 -21.56 0.14 3.94
CA GLN A 78 -21.76 -0.75 2.80
C GLN A 78 -21.32 -0.07 1.51
N GLY A 79 -20.47 -0.72 0.71
CA GLY A 79 -20.02 -0.19 -0.57
C GLY A 79 -19.09 -1.15 -1.31
N LEU A 80 -18.62 -0.73 -2.48
CA LEU A 80 -17.65 -1.47 -3.28
C LEU A 80 -16.26 -0.88 -3.05
N ILE A 81 -15.30 -1.70 -2.62
CA ILE A 81 -13.90 -1.29 -2.43
C ILE A 81 -13.04 -1.95 -3.52
N ARG A 82 -12.29 -1.13 -4.25
CA ARG A 82 -11.24 -1.56 -5.17
C ARG A 82 -9.90 -1.06 -4.65
N MET A 83 -8.95 -1.97 -4.50
CA MET A 83 -7.57 -1.64 -4.11
C MET A 83 -6.57 -2.12 -5.16
N THR A 84 -5.54 -1.32 -5.41
CA THR A 84 -4.42 -1.65 -6.28
C THR A 84 -3.12 -1.48 -5.50
N PHE A 85 -2.22 -2.45 -5.63
CA PHE A 85 -0.94 -2.49 -4.92
C PHE A 85 0.17 -2.59 -5.96
N ASP A 86 0.99 -1.56 -6.06
CA ASP A 86 2.13 -1.53 -6.97
C ASP A 86 3.43 -1.45 -6.16
N GLY A 87 4.41 -2.26 -6.54
CA GLY A 87 5.75 -2.25 -5.94
C GLY A 87 6.82 -1.77 -6.91
N TYR A 88 7.71 -0.91 -6.46
CA TYR A 88 8.79 -0.34 -7.27
C TYR A 88 10.12 -0.43 -6.53
N VAL A 89 11.15 -0.93 -7.22
CA VAL A 89 12.54 -0.93 -6.75
C VAL A 89 13.33 0.06 -7.61
N PHE A 90 13.75 1.17 -7.01
CA PHE A 90 14.58 2.18 -7.66
C PHE A 90 16.05 1.93 -7.35
N PHE A 91 16.84 1.83 -8.41
CA PHE A 91 18.29 1.89 -8.36
C PHE A 91 18.74 3.34 -8.66
N ASP A 92 19.74 3.82 -7.93
CA ASP A 92 20.22 5.20 -7.94
C ASP A 92 19.38 6.20 -7.11
N ARG A 93 19.43 6.01 -5.79
CA ARG A 93 18.77 6.92 -4.84
C ARG A 93 19.24 8.38 -4.95
N LYS A 94 20.46 8.64 -5.44
CA LYS A 94 21.11 9.96 -5.37
C LYS A 94 21.43 10.58 -6.74
N GLY A 95 21.08 9.91 -7.85
CA GLY A 95 21.42 10.37 -9.21
C GLY A 95 22.92 10.35 -9.51
N LEU A 96 23.72 9.61 -8.73
CA LEU A 96 25.19 9.70 -8.75
C LEU A 96 25.82 8.92 -9.90
N PHE A 97 25.09 8.00 -10.53
CA PHE A 97 25.66 7.16 -11.58
C PHE A 97 25.71 7.81 -12.96
N ILE A 98 25.02 8.96 -13.13
CA ILE A 98 24.94 9.69 -14.41
C ILE A 98 25.92 10.87 -14.47
N THR A 99 26.55 11.24 -13.35
CA THR A 99 27.34 12.48 -13.25
C THR A 99 28.70 12.41 -13.94
N SER A 100 29.27 11.22 -14.20
CA SER A 100 30.47 11.08 -15.03
C SER A 100 30.52 9.75 -15.80
N PRO A 101 31.11 9.73 -17.01
CA PRO A 101 31.22 8.53 -17.85
C PRO A 101 31.91 7.34 -17.16
N PHE A 102 32.85 7.61 -16.25
CA PHE A 102 33.52 6.57 -15.47
C PHE A 102 32.57 5.93 -14.45
N TYR A 103 31.79 6.75 -13.73
CA TYR A 103 30.78 6.24 -12.79
C TYR A 103 29.66 5.49 -13.50
N TRP A 104 29.29 5.91 -14.71
CA TRP A 104 28.34 5.17 -15.54
C TRP A 104 28.88 3.79 -15.91
N PHE A 105 30.15 3.68 -16.33
CA PHE A 105 30.76 2.40 -16.66
C PHE A 105 30.84 1.45 -15.45
N ILE A 106 31.25 1.97 -14.28
CA ILE A 106 31.26 1.20 -13.03
C ILE A 106 29.84 0.78 -12.65
N ALA A 107 28.85 1.66 -12.80
CA ALA A 107 27.44 1.34 -12.54
C ALA A 107 26.95 0.20 -13.43
N VAL A 108 27.28 0.21 -14.74
CA VAL A 108 26.92 -0.86 -15.69
C VAL A 108 27.57 -2.19 -15.32
N LEU A 109 28.85 -2.18 -14.93
CA LEU A 109 29.55 -3.40 -14.50
C LEU A 109 28.95 -3.97 -13.22
N PHE A 110 28.73 -3.13 -12.20
CA PHE A 110 28.04 -3.61 -11.02
C PHE A 110 26.65 -4.13 -11.43
N ASN A 111 25.86 -3.41 -12.25
CA ASN A 111 24.50 -3.79 -12.72
C ASN A 111 24.46 -5.22 -13.24
N LYS A 112 25.44 -5.58 -14.06
CA LYS A 112 25.50 -6.91 -14.66
C LYS A 112 25.79 -8.03 -13.65
N TYR A 113 26.63 -7.80 -12.63
CA TYR A 113 27.16 -8.89 -11.78
C TYR A 113 26.61 -8.93 -10.36
N PHE A 114 26.34 -7.77 -9.75
CA PHE A 114 25.89 -7.67 -8.36
C PHE A 114 24.40 -7.35 -8.24
N PHE A 115 23.81 -6.60 -9.19
CA PHE A 115 22.44 -6.11 -9.02
C PHE A 115 21.39 -7.17 -9.17
N LYS A 116 21.54 -8.13 -10.10
CA LYS A 116 20.48 -9.11 -10.35
C LYS A 116 20.03 -9.81 -9.06
N LYS A 117 20.97 -10.30 -8.26
CA LYS A 117 20.66 -10.99 -6.99
C LYS A 117 20.07 -10.07 -5.92
N HIS A 118 20.57 -8.84 -5.79
CA HIS A 118 20.08 -7.88 -4.80
C HIS A 118 18.71 -7.33 -5.18
N TYR A 119 18.49 -7.04 -6.46
CA TYR A 119 17.22 -6.62 -7.02
C TYR A 119 16.15 -7.69 -6.81
N GLU A 120 16.41 -8.95 -7.19
CA GLU A 120 15.50 -10.08 -6.96
C GLU A 120 15.18 -10.29 -5.47
N LYS A 121 16.12 -9.94 -4.56
CA LYS A 121 15.87 -9.97 -3.12
C LYS A 121 14.91 -8.86 -2.69
N PHE A 122 15.09 -7.64 -3.19
CA PHE A 122 14.23 -6.52 -2.86
C PHE A 122 12.84 -6.63 -3.48
N GLU A 123 12.76 -7.17 -4.70
CA GLU A 123 11.50 -7.51 -5.39
C GLU A 123 10.70 -8.52 -4.58
N ARG A 124 11.31 -9.65 -4.18
CA ARG A 124 10.63 -10.63 -3.31
C ARG A 124 10.23 -10.06 -1.96
N TRP A 125 11.01 -9.13 -1.41
CA TRP A 125 10.68 -8.50 -0.14
C TRP A 125 9.47 -7.58 -0.25
N ILE A 126 9.40 -6.73 -1.29
CA ILE A 126 8.22 -5.88 -1.49
C ILE A 126 6.99 -6.70 -1.85
N GLU A 127 7.14 -7.74 -2.68
CA GLU A 127 6.06 -8.66 -3.02
C GLU A 127 5.48 -9.31 -1.75
N HIS A 128 6.34 -9.86 -0.89
CA HIS A 128 5.93 -10.45 0.38
C HIS A 128 5.23 -9.44 1.31
N ASP A 129 5.76 -8.23 1.46
CA ASP A 129 5.12 -7.18 2.25
C ASP A 129 3.73 -6.81 1.67
N MET A 130 3.60 -6.72 0.33
CA MET A 130 2.32 -6.40 -0.32
C MET A 130 1.31 -7.53 -0.17
N ASP A 131 1.72 -8.79 -0.33
CA ASP A 131 0.86 -9.95 -0.15
C ASP A 131 0.35 -10.07 1.28
N GLU A 132 1.20 -9.81 2.27
CA GLU A 132 0.78 -9.82 3.68
C GLU A 132 -0.20 -8.68 3.99
N LEU A 133 0.02 -7.49 3.42
CA LEU A 133 -0.93 -6.38 3.55
C LEU A 133 -2.28 -6.73 2.92
N ILE A 134 -2.28 -7.31 1.71
CA ILE A 134 -3.49 -7.78 1.03
C ILE A 134 -4.22 -8.81 1.90
N TYR A 135 -3.49 -9.78 2.46
CA TYR A 135 -4.05 -10.80 3.32
C TYR A 135 -4.69 -10.21 4.59
N LYS A 136 -3.99 -9.29 5.27
CA LYS A 136 -4.51 -8.59 6.45
C LYS A 136 -5.76 -7.78 6.15
N ILE A 137 -5.78 -7.05 5.03
CA ILE A 137 -6.95 -6.28 4.62
C ILE A 137 -8.13 -7.20 4.28
N LYS A 138 -7.89 -8.30 3.54
CA LYS A 138 -8.93 -9.29 3.24
C LYS A 138 -9.52 -9.88 4.51
N ASN A 139 -8.69 -10.27 5.47
CA ASN A 139 -9.15 -10.81 6.75
C ASN A 139 -9.94 -9.76 7.54
N PHE A 140 -9.44 -8.54 7.61
CA PHE A 140 -10.15 -7.43 8.23
C PHE A 140 -11.55 -7.28 7.63
N LEU A 141 -11.65 -7.13 6.30
CA LEU A 141 -12.94 -6.96 5.61
C LEU A 141 -13.86 -8.20 5.72
N ASN A 142 -13.30 -9.41 5.75
CA ASN A 142 -14.06 -10.65 5.90
C ASN A 142 -14.57 -10.89 7.32
N THR A 143 -13.87 -10.44 8.36
CA THR A 143 -14.37 -10.53 9.75
C THR A 143 -15.69 -9.78 9.89
N TYR A 144 -15.80 -8.60 9.26
CA TYR A 144 -17.07 -7.86 9.17
C TYR A 144 -18.08 -8.51 8.20
N LYS A 145 -17.78 -9.63 7.55
CA LYS A 145 -18.78 -10.42 6.81
C LYS A 145 -19.36 -11.53 7.68
N TYR A 146 -18.52 -12.19 8.48
CA TYR A 146 -18.91 -13.34 9.30
C TYR A 146 -19.68 -12.96 10.57
N TYR A 147 -19.42 -11.79 11.16
CA TYR A 147 -20.18 -11.29 12.31
C TYR A 147 -21.69 -11.14 12.05
N TYR A 148 -22.14 -11.24 10.79
CA TYR A 148 -23.53 -11.05 10.40
C TYR A 148 -24.19 -12.30 9.79
N GLN A 149 -23.48 -13.43 9.68
CA GLN A 149 -24.03 -14.68 9.14
C GLN A 149 -24.31 -15.75 10.21
N THR A 150 -23.99 -15.47 11.47
CA THR A 150 -24.27 -16.32 12.63
C THR A 150 -25.20 -15.58 13.57
#